data_AF-A0A818SZE2-F1
#
_entry.id   AF-A0A818SZE2-F1
#
_cell.length_a   1.000
_cell.length_b   1.000
_cell.length_c   1.000
_cell.angle_alpha   90.00
_cell.angle_beta   90.00
_cell.angle_gamma   90.00
#
_symmetry.space_group_name_H-M   'P 1'
#
loop_
_entity.id
_entity.type
_entity.pdbx_description
1 polymer ?
#
loop_
_entity_poly.entity_id
_entity_poly.type
_entity_poly.pdbx_seq_one_letter_code
_entity_poly.pdbx_strand_id
1 'polypeptide(L)'
;MGAMSKKFYHGDPDRDNYFWVYPKDKQLITHRWDAYKVSDICDNCTLVDKNSESGIETYECNGHDNNDSNYFLRDEIRYRHRFLPFANLCAPPYMPHTDFLHIQHLSDNRYTASELYQDAINNFSQAKTYFENYLNRITTSKQYQQQTLNRTFTIGITSLIDVESYIRIAKTNGIVLKLLLSGHKPDVKIDFDFSLHAHYPTLKL
;
A
#
# COMPACT_ATOMS: atom_id res chain seq x y z
N MET A 1 12.75 31.63 -16.89
CA MET A 1 11.80 30.63 -17.41
C MET A 1 11.24 29.88 -16.22
N GLY A 2 9.98 30.16 -15.85
CA GLY A 2 9.34 29.52 -14.69
C GLY A 2 9.04 28.06 -14.99
N ALA A 3 9.40 27.17 -14.06
CA ALA A 3 9.00 25.77 -14.13
C ALA A 3 7.46 25.69 -14.10
N MET A 4 6.84 25.10 -15.13
CA MET A 4 5.41 24.80 -15.08
C MET A 4 5.16 23.82 -13.93
N SER A 5 4.23 24.13 -13.03
CA SER A 5 3.79 23.17 -12.02
C SER A 5 3.20 21.96 -12.73
N LYS A 6 3.58 20.75 -12.28
CA LYS A 6 2.99 19.52 -12.78
C LYS A 6 1.55 19.45 -12.23
N LYS A 7 0.57 19.26 -13.10
CA LYS A 7 -0.84 19.07 -12.70
C LYS A 7 -1.16 17.58 -12.60
N PHE A 8 -2.01 17.22 -11.64
CA PHE A 8 -2.54 15.85 -11.49
C PHE A 8 -4.00 15.80 -11.91
N TYR A 9 -4.41 14.73 -12.57
CA TYR A 9 -5.75 14.59 -13.12
C TYR A 9 -6.42 13.35 -12.53
N HIS A 10 -7.72 13.44 -12.26
CA HIS A 10 -8.58 12.30 -11.91
C HIS A 10 -9.23 11.75 -13.16
N GLY A 11 -9.60 10.48 -13.12
CA GLY A 11 -10.36 9.82 -14.18
C GLY A 11 -9.72 8.54 -14.65
N ASP A 12 -10.47 7.79 -15.43
CA ASP A 12 -10.03 6.50 -15.95
C ASP A 12 -9.02 6.73 -17.10
N PRO A 13 -7.76 6.25 -17.00
CA PRO A 13 -6.78 6.41 -18.07
C PRO A 13 -7.23 5.78 -19.39
N ASP A 14 -8.10 4.75 -19.31
CA ASP A 14 -8.67 4.08 -20.47
C ASP A 14 -9.86 4.86 -21.08
N ARG A 15 -10.30 5.95 -20.43
CA ARG A 15 -11.38 6.86 -20.87
C ARG A 15 -10.88 8.30 -20.95
N ASP A 16 -9.66 8.53 -21.44
CA ASP A 16 -9.07 9.88 -21.58
C ASP A 16 -9.07 10.72 -20.27
N ASN A 17 -9.05 10.06 -19.11
CA ASN A 17 -9.19 10.65 -17.78
C ASN A 17 -10.57 11.31 -17.54
N TYR A 18 -11.62 10.85 -18.21
CA TYR A 18 -12.99 11.12 -17.79
C TYR A 18 -13.39 10.22 -16.63
N PHE A 19 -14.35 10.69 -15.85
CA PHE A 19 -15.03 9.89 -14.83
C PHE A 19 -16.54 10.10 -14.88
N TRP A 20 -17.30 9.10 -14.44
CA TRP A 20 -18.75 9.14 -14.53
C TRP A 20 -19.42 9.22 -13.17
N VAL A 21 -20.47 10.02 -13.09
CA VAL A 21 -21.36 10.12 -11.94
C VAL A 21 -22.69 9.47 -12.30
N TYR A 22 -23.03 8.43 -11.54
CA TYR A 22 -24.21 7.62 -11.78
C TYR A 22 -25.37 8.04 -10.87
N PRO A 23 -26.63 7.89 -11.33
CA PRO A 23 -27.78 7.86 -10.45
C PRO A 23 -27.65 6.78 -9.36
N LYS A 24 -28.15 7.04 -8.15
CA LYS A 24 -28.01 6.14 -6.98
C LYS A 24 -28.62 4.75 -7.17
N ASP A 25 -29.55 4.62 -8.11
CA ASP A 25 -30.23 3.38 -8.48
C ASP A 25 -29.44 2.51 -9.47
N LYS A 26 -28.33 3.02 -10.02
CA LYS A 26 -27.48 2.30 -10.97
C LYS A 26 -26.20 1.81 -10.32
N GLN A 27 -25.62 0.73 -10.85
CA GLN A 27 -24.31 0.27 -10.37
C GLN A 27 -23.17 1.02 -11.07
N LEU A 28 -22.12 1.32 -10.31
CA LEU A 28 -20.87 1.88 -10.83
C LEU A 28 -20.12 0.81 -11.62
N ILE A 29 -19.63 1.15 -12.81
CA ILE A 29 -18.80 0.23 -13.61
C ILE A 29 -17.42 0.08 -12.95
N THR A 30 -16.82 1.19 -12.51
CA THR A 30 -15.55 1.17 -11.79
C THR A 30 -15.64 2.05 -10.55
N HIS A 31 -15.68 1.42 -9.38
CA HIS A 31 -15.67 2.12 -8.08
C HIS A 31 -14.39 2.95 -7.83
N ARG A 32 -13.36 2.78 -8.67
CA ARG A 32 -12.11 3.53 -8.55
C ARG A 32 -12.22 4.92 -9.16
N TRP A 33 -12.94 5.04 -10.26
CA TRP A 33 -13.03 6.28 -11.03
C TRP A 33 -14.43 6.87 -11.04
N ASP A 34 -15.47 6.06 -10.87
CA ASP A 34 -16.87 6.48 -10.92
C ASP A 34 -17.48 6.61 -9.51
N ALA A 35 -18.51 7.47 -9.36
CA ALA A 35 -19.17 7.69 -8.08
C ALA A 35 -20.66 8.05 -8.24
N TYR A 36 -21.36 8.17 -7.12
CA TYR A 36 -22.73 8.68 -7.08
C TYR A 36 -22.81 10.19 -6.86
N LYS A 37 -21.68 10.82 -6.51
CA LYS A 37 -21.56 12.27 -6.33
C LYS A 37 -20.21 12.73 -6.86
N VAL A 38 -20.23 13.83 -7.60
CA VAL A 38 -19.00 14.44 -8.17
C VAL A 38 -17.98 14.79 -7.08
N SER A 39 -18.44 15.30 -5.94
CA SER A 39 -17.60 15.69 -4.80
C SER A 39 -16.84 14.53 -4.16
N ASP A 40 -17.26 13.29 -4.39
CA ASP A 40 -16.56 12.11 -3.87
C ASP A 40 -15.30 11.78 -4.68
N ILE A 41 -15.14 12.36 -5.88
CA ILE A 41 -14.01 12.12 -6.80
C ILE A 41 -13.20 13.39 -7.01
N CYS A 42 -13.85 14.51 -7.28
CA CYS A 42 -13.17 15.72 -7.71
C CYS A 42 -13.97 16.98 -7.34
N ASP A 43 -13.28 17.96 -6.77
CA ASP A 43 -13.80 19.32 -6.52
C ASP A 43 -13.36 20.32 -7.61
N ASN A 44 -12.40 19.96 -8.46
CA ASN A 44 -11.94 20.75 -9.60
C ASN A 44 -12.19 20.04 -10.93
N CYS A 45 -13.46 19.97 -11.34
CA CYS A 45 -13.89 19.32 -12.57
C CYS A 45 -14.97 20.10 -13.30
N THR A 46 -15.21 19.74 -14.56
CA THR A 46 -16.27 20.27 -15.42
C THR A 46 -17.16 19.14 -15.91
N LEU A 47 -18.48 19.40 -15.98
CA LEU A 47 -19.43 18.49 -16.61
C LEU A 47 -19.28 18.61 -18.13
N VAL A 48 -18.97 17.49 -18.78
CA VAL A 48 -18.73 17.40 -20.23
C VAL A 48 -19.99 16.96 -20.95
N ASP A 49 -20.65 15.95 -20.42
CA ASP A 49 -21.85 15.37 -21.03
C ASP A 49 -22.81 14.86 -19.96
N LYS A 50 -24.10 14.87 -20.28
CA LYS A 50 -25.14 14.27 -19.47
C LYS A 50 -26.08 13.49 -20.38
N ASN A 51 -26.04 12.19 -20.24
CA ASN A 51 -26.90 11.31 -21.03
C ASN A 51 -28.34 11.40 -20.51
N SER A 52 -29.23 11.93 -21.33
CA SER A 52 -30.65 12.14 -20.98
C SER A 52 -31.43 10.84 -20.73
N GLU A 53 -31.02 9.72 -21.32
CA GLU A 53 -31.68 8.42 -21.17
C GLU A 53 -31.18 7.66 -19.95
N SER A 54 -29.86 7.68 -19.73
CA SER A 54 -29.24 6.93 -18.65
C SER A 54 -29.12 7.74 -17.35
N GLY A 55 -29.22 9.06 -17.41
CA GLY A 55 -28.98 9.96 -16.28
C GLY A 55 -27.52 9.99 -15.82
N ILE A 56 -26.61 9.34 -16.54
CA ILE A 56 -25.18 9.30 -16.22
C ILE A 56 -24.55 10.61 -16.70
N GLU A 57 -23.76 11.21 -15.83
CA GLU A 57 -23.03 12.44 -16.08
C GLU A 57 -21.54 12.14 -16.25
N THR A 58 -20.91 12.71 -17.27
CA THR A 58 -19.49 12.56 -17.58
C THR A 58 -18.75 13.83 -17.20
N TYR A 59 -17.67 13.71 -16.42
CA TYR A 59 -16.88 14.82 -15.94
C TYR A 59 -15.41 14.72 -16.36
N GLU A 60 -14.80 15.88 -16.61
CA GLU A 60 -13.37 16.06 -16.85
C GLU A 60 -12.71 16.75 -15.67
N CYS A 61 -11.58 16.23 -15.19
CA CYS A 61 -10.80 16.92 -14.18
C CYS A 61 -9.97 18.05 -14.80
N ASN A 62 -10.07 19.27 -14.27
CA ASN A 62 -9.31 20.43 -14.78
C ASN A 62 -7.85 20.46 -14.29
N GLY A 63 -7.43 19.43 -13.56
CA GLY A 63 -6.11 19.28 -12.99
C GLY A 63 -5.97 19.97 -11.64
N HIS A 64 -5.28 19.30 -10.72
CA HIS A 64 -4.94 19.82 -9.40
C HIS A 64 -3.49 20.30 -9.39
N ASP A 65 -3.25 21.51 -8.89
CA ASP A 65 -1.89 22.00 -8.72
C ASP A 65 -1.15 21.13 -7.68
N ASN A 66 0.17 20.98 -7.87
CA ASN A 66 1.12 20.17 -7.10
C ASN A 66 1.02 20.21 -5.56
N ASN A 67 0.19 21.07 -4.95
CA ASN A 67 -0.11 21.00 -3.52
C ASN A 67 -1.02 19.83 -3.14
N ASP A 68 -1.68 19.16 -4.09
CA ASP A 68 -2.38 17.90 -3.84
C ASP A 68 -1.68 16.70 -4.49
N SER A 69 -0.34 16.73 -4.55
CA SER A 69 0.49 15.53 -4.84
C SER A 69 0.23 14.37 -3.86
N ASN A 70 -0.49 14.67 -2.78
CA ASN A 70 -0.82 13.77 -1.70
C ASN A 70 -2.30 13.34 -1.71
N TYR A 71 -3.10 13.56 -2.76
CA TYR A 71 -4.50 13.07 -2.79
C TYR A 71 -4.57 11.57 -2.46
N PHE A 72 -3.81 10.74 -3.21
CA PHE A 72 -3.69 9.31 -2.95
C PHE A 72 -2.92 8.98 -1.67
N LEU A 73 -2.25 9.97 -1.09
CA LEU A 73 -1.54 9.84 0.18
C LEU A 73 -2.39 10.33 1.37
N ARG A 74 -3.54 10.96 1.14
CA ARG A 74 -4.51 11.27 2.19
C ARG A 74 -4.97 9.95 2.79
N ASP A 75 -4.76 9.82 4.08
CA ASP A 75 -5.09 8.61 4.81
C ASP A 75 -6.58 8.26 4.68
N GLU A 76 -7.46 9.26 4.70
CA GLU A 76 -8.90 9.09 4.46
C GLU A 76 -9.20 8.43 3.10
N ILE A 77 -8.58 8.92 2.03
CA ILE A 77 -8.77 8.39 0.68
C ILE A 77 -8.29 6.94 0.62
N ARG A 78 -7.11 6.65 1.17
CA ARG A 78 -6.57 5.28 1.22
C ARG A 78 -7.45 4.35 2.05
N TYR A 79 -7.96 4.83 3.18
CA TYR A 79 -8.90 4.10 4.03
C TYR A 79 -10.17 3.76 3.26
N ARG A 80 -10.80 4.75 2.63
CA ARG A 80 -12.01 4.54 1.82
C ARG A 80 -11.76 3.54 0.69
N HIS A 81 -10.70 3.69 -0.09
CA HIS A 81 -10.39 2.73 -1.16
C HIS A 81 -10.18 1.30 -0.65
N ARG A 82 -9.64 1.13 0.57
CA ARG A 82 -9.43 -0.18 1.19
C ARG A 82 -10.71 -0.79 1.75
N PHE A 83 -11.59 0.03 2.34
CA PHE A 83 -12.71 -0.47 3.15
C PHE A 83 -14.09 -0.29 2.53
N LEU A 84 -14.25 0.61 1.56
CA LEU A 84 -15.52 0.83 0.86
C LEU A 84 -16.06 -0.42 0.15
N PRO A 85 -15.24 -1.33 -0.42
CA PRO A 85 -15.75 -2.59 -0.97
C PRO A 85 -16.53 -3.45 0.04
N PHE A 86 -16.29 -3.27 1.34
CA PHE A 86 -16.97 -3.97 2.41
C PHE A 86 -18.19 -3.22 2.97
N ALA A 87 -18.56 -2.06 2.40
CA ALA A 87 -19.59 -1.20 2.97
C ALA A 87 -21.00 -1.84 3.02
N ASN A 88 -21.23 -2.84 2.17
CA ASN A 88 -22.50 -3.56 2.10
C ASN A 88 -22.54 -4.80 3.01
N LEU A 89 -21.48 -5.09 3.79
CA LEU A 89 -21.51 -6.16 4.77
C LEU A 89 -22.39 -5.76 5.95
N CYS A 90 -23.34 -6.63 6.30
CA CYS A 90 -24.23 -6.43 7.44
C CYS A 90 -23.47 -6.56 8.78
N ALA A 91 -22.45 -7.41 8.82
CA ALA A 91 -21.59 -7.59 9.98
C ALA A 91 -20.17 -7.97 9.55
N PRO A 92 -19.13 -7.26 10.05
CA PRO A 92 -19.20 -6.01 10.81
C PRO A 92 -19.67 -4.84 9.93
N PRO A 93 -20.40 -3.84 10.49
CA PRO A 93 -20.81 -2.66 9.74
C PRO A 93 -19.60 -1.85 9.28
N TYR A 94 -19.76 -1.10 8.18
CA TYR A 94 -18.74 -0.15 7.73
C TYR A 94 -18.41 0.86 8.82
N MET A 95 -17.12 0.99 9.13
CA MET A 95 -16.62 1.99 10.05
C MET A 95 -16.20 3.24 9.26
N PRO A 96 -16.76 4.43 9.55
CA PRO A 96 -16.27 5.68 8.98
C PRO A 96 -14.82 5.95 9.38
N HIS A 97 -14.06 6.61 8.50
CA HIS A 97 -12.64 6.94 8.76
C HIS A 97 -12.45 7.76 10.04
N THR A 98 -13.37 8.66 10.37
CA THR A 98 -13.35 9.45 11.61
C THR A 98 -13.42 8.58 12.86
N ASP A 99 -14.26 7.55 12.84
CA ASP A 99 -14.45 6.65 13.97
C ASP A 99 -13.26 5.71 14.10
N PHE A 100 -12.71 5.26 12.96
CA PHE A 100 -11.47 4.53 12.91
C PHE A 100 -10.32 5.32 13.54
N LEU A 101 -10.14 6.59 13.16
CA LEU A 101 -9.13 7.46 13.76
C LEU A 101 -9.39 7.70 15.26
N HIS A 102 -10.64 7.84 15.68
CA HIS A 102 -10.96 7.99 17.09
C HIS A 102 -10.52 6.76 17.91
N ILE A 103 -10.84 5.56 17.43
CA ILE A 103 -10.41 4.29 18.05
C ILE A 103 -8.89 4.13 17.98
N GLN A 104 -8.29 4.49 16.85
CA GLN A 104 -6.85 4.45 16.67
C GLN A 104 -6.13 5.39 17.64
N HIS A 105 -6.56 6.65 17.78
CA HIS A 105 -5.98 7.58 18.74
C HIS A 105 -6.16 7.14 20.20
N LEU A 106 -7.30 6.49 20.53
CA LEU A 106 -7.47 5.84 21.83
C LEU A 106 -6.47 4.69 22.04
N SER A 107 -5.98 4.09 20.95
CA SER A 107 -4.98 3.01 20.97
C SER A 107 -3.53 3.48 20.83
N ASP A 108 -3.27 4.66 20.26
CA ASP A 108 -1.93 5.19 19.96
C ASP A 108 -1.13 5.51 21.24
N ASN A 109 -1.81 5.72 22.37
CA ASN A 109 -1.19 5.87 23.69
C ASN A 109 -1.06 4.56 24.48
N ARG A 110 -1.36 3.39 23.88
CA ARG A 110 -1.26 2.10 24.59
C ARG A 110 0.12 1.46 24.55
N TYR A 111 0.98 1.87 23.61
CA TYR A 111 2.29 1.24 23.40
C TYR A 111 3.42 2.25 23.51
N THR A 112 4.36 1.96 24.40
CA THR A 112 5.64 2.65 24.48
C THR A 112 6.52 2.29 23.28
N ALA A 113 7.47 3.15 22.92
CA ALA A 113 8.46 2.85 21.87
C ALA A 113 9.21 1.53 22.13
N SER A 114 9.47 1.23 23.41
CA SER A 114 10.08 -0.03 23.86
C SER A 114 9.22 -1.25 23.48
N GLU A 115 7.91 -1.20 23.74
CA GLU A 115 6.99 -2.28 23.38
C GLU A 115 6.88 -2.47 21.86
N LEU A 116 6.85 -1.36 21.11
CA LEU A 116 6.84 -1.41 19.65
C LEU A 116 8.13 -2.02 19.08
N TYR A 117 9.30 -1.66 19.62
CA TYR A 117 10.56 -2.28 19.22
C TYR A 117 10.58 -3.76 19.58
N GLN A 118 10.11 -4.13 20.77
CA GLN A 118 10.07 -5.52 21.21
C GLN A 118 9.14 -6.37 20.33
N ASP A 119 7.97 -5.86 19.97
CA ASP A 119 7.04 -6.55 19.06
C ASP A 119 7.63 -6.69 17.65
N ALA A 120 8.22 -5.61 17.13
CA ALA A 120 8.87 -5.64 15.84
C ALA A 120 10.06 -6.62 15.79
N ILE A 121 10.87 -6.72 16.85
CA ILE A 121 11.93 -7.74 16.97
C ILE A 121 11.34 -9.16 16.87
N ASN A 122 10.23 -9.42 17.55
CA ASN A 122 9.55 -10.71 17.49
C ASN A 122 9.05 -11.01 16.08
N ASN A 123 8.45 -10.03 15.40
CA ASN A 123 7.95 -10.16 14.03
C ASN A 123 9.09 -10.43 13.04
N PHE A 124 10.22 -9.73 13.13
CA PHE A 124 11.39 -9.99 12.28
C PHE A 124 12.03 -11.36 12.55
N SER A 125 12.07 -11.80 13.82
CA SER A 125 12.54 -13.13 14.19
C SER A 125 11.65 -14.23 13.60
N GLN A 126 10.34 -14.07 13.66
CA GLN A 126 9.37 -14.98 13.04
C GLN A 126 9.53 -15.00 11.52
N ALA A 127 9.55 -13.83 10.87
CA ALA A 127 9.71 -13.72 9.43
C ALA A 127 11.00 -14.40 8.94
N LYS A 128 12.13 -14.15 9.61
CA LYS A 128 13.41 -14.83 9.34
C LYS A 128 13.23 -16.35 9.39
N THR A 129 12.62 -16.87 10.45
CA THR A 129 12.40 -18.32 10.63
C THR A 129 11.55 -18.90 9.50
N TYR A 130 10.48 -18.21 9.09
CA TYR A 130 9.64 -18.65 7.97
C TYR A 130 10.43 -18.71 6.66
N PHE A 131 11.20 -17.68 6.34
CA PHE A 131 12.00 -17.65 5.11
C PHE A 131 13.14 -18.67 5.13
N GLU A 132 13.82 -18.88 6.26
CA GLU A 132 14.84 -19.92 6.41
C GLU A 132 14.24 -21.33 6.22
N ASN A 133 13.06 -21.58 6.79
CA ASN A 133 12.35 -22.84 6.58
C ASN A 133 11.91 -23.03 5.12
N TYR A 134 11.41 -21.97 4.48
CA TYR A 134 11.04 -22.02 3.06
C TYR A 134 12.26 -22.29 2.17
N LEU A 135 13.38 -21.60 2.42
CA LEU A 135 14.64 -21.80 1.71
C LEU A 135 15.16 -23.23 1.88
N ASN A 136 15.14 -23.77 3.11
CA ASN A 136 15.55 -25.14 3.40
C ASN A 136 14.68 -26.15 2.64
N ARG A 137 13.35 -25.95 2.59
CA ARG A 137 12.45 -26.82 1.81
C ARG A 137 12.79 -26.83 0.33
N ILE A 138 13.07 -25.66 -0.26
CA ILE A 138 13.46 -25.56 -1.67
C ILE A 138 14.83 -26.23 -1.90
N THR A 139 15.83 -25.92 -1.08
CA THR A 139 17.18 -26.46 -1.25
C THR A 139 17.23 -27.98 -1.12
N THR A 140 16.52 -28.54 -0.14
CA THR A 140 16.39 -30.00 0.02
C THR A 140 15.63 -30.62 -1.15
N SER A 141 14.58 -29.98 -1.66
CA SER A 141 13.84 -30.49 -2.83
C SER A 141 14.69 -30.51 -4.12
N LYS A 142 15.64 -29.59 -4.27
CA LYS A 142 16.57 -29.55 -5.40
C LYS A 142 17.61 -30.68 -5.37
N GLN A 143 17.95 -31.21 -4.19
CA GLN A 143 18.85 -32.37 -4.08
C GLN A 143 18.19 -33.69 -4.57
N TYR A 144 16.86 -33.79 -4.51
CA TYR A 144 16.11 -34.96 -5.00
C TYR A 144 15.77 -34.92 -6.50
N GLN A 145 15.93 -33.78 -7.18
CA GLN A 145 15.59 -33.59 -8.60
C GLN A 145 16.82 -33.40 -9.51
N GLN A 146 17.95 -34.03 -9.19
CA GLN A 146 19.02 -34.24 -10.19
C GLN A 146 18.64 -35.35 -11.18
N GLN A 147 17.51 -35.19 -11.86
CA GLN A 147 17.18 -35.91 -13.09
C GLN A 147 16.06 -35.15 -13.81
N THR A 148 16.45 -34.46 -14.89
CA THR A 148 15.66 -33.85 -15.97
C THR A 148 15.25 -32.35 -15.88
N LEU A 149 15.82 -31.62 -16.85
CA LEU A 149 15.28 -30.54 -17.70
C LEU A 149 15.43 -29.05 -17.34
N ASN A 150 16.08 -28.34 -18.29
CA ASN A 150 16.68 -27.01 -18.23
C ASN A 150 15.73 -25.86 -18.62
N ARG A 151 14.44 -25.90 -18.25
CA ARG A 151 13.51 -24.77 -18.54
C ARG A 151 12.73 -24.23 -17.34
N THR A 152 12.64 -24.99 -16.25
CA THR A 152 12.07 -24.55 -14.96
C THR A 152 13.10 -23.86 -14.05
N PHE A 153 14.38 -23.85 -14.46
CA PHE A 153 15.51 -23.43 -13.64
C PHE A 153 15.52 -21.92 -13.35
N THR A 154 15.05 -21.07 -14.28
CA THR A 154 15.16 -19.61 -14.17
C THR A 154 14.19 -18.99 -13.14
N ILE A 155 12.92 -19.44 -13.09
CA ILE A 155 11.91 -18.93 -12.13
C ILE A 155 12.25 -19.36 -10.69
N GLY A 156 12.86 -20.54 -10.54
CA GLY A 156 13.33 -21.04 -9.25
C GLY A 156 14.66 -20.44 -8.77
N ILE A 157 15.32 -19.58 -9.56
CA ILE A 157 16.53 -18.84 -9.15
C ILE A 157 16.16 -17.44 -8.66
N THR A 158 15.29 -16.72 -9.39
CA THR A 158 14.81 -15.39 -8.95
C THR A 158 14.09 -15.49 -7.60
N SER A 159 13.20 -16.47 -7.43
CA SER A 159 12.53 -16.70 -6.14
C SER A 159 13.49 -17.02 -4.99
N LEU A 160 14.65 -17.63 -5.26
CA LEU A 160 15.64 -17.90 -4.21
C LEU A 160 16.43 -16.66 -3.82
N ILE A 161 16.84 -15.87 -4.81
CA ILE A 161 17.53 -14.59 -4.60
C ILE A 161 16.64 -13.65 -3.77
N ASP A 162 15.34 -13.64 -4.05
CA ASP A 162 14.37 -12.83 -3.30
C ASP A 162 14.25 -13.31 -1.85
N VAL A 163 14.18 -14.63 -1.62
CA VAL A 163 14.10 -15.22 -0.26
C VAL A 163 15.36 -14.94 0.56
N GLU A 164 16.54 -15.09 -0.02
CA GLU A 164 17.81 -14.75 0.65
C GLU A 164 17.86 -13.26 1.03
N SER A 165 17.36 -12.40 0.14
CA SER A 165 17.23 -10.96 0.40
C SER A 165 16.27 -10.69 1.56
N TYR A 166 15.12 -11.35 1.62
CA TYR A 166 14.18 -11.23 2.74
C TYR A 166 14.77 -11.70 4.07
N ILE A 167 15.51 -12.82 4.07
CA ILE A 167 16.22 -13.31 5.28
C ILE A 167 17.21 -12.25 5.77
N ARG A 168 17.97 -11.64 4.85
CA ARG A 168 18.95 -10.61 5.19
C ARG A 168 18.29 -9.35 5.76
N ILE A 169 17.20 -8.89 5.14
CA ILE A 169 16.41 -7.75 5.63
C ILE A 169 15.90 -8.03 7.04
N ALA A 170 15.27 -9.19 7.26
CA ALA A 170 14.71 -9.55 8.55
C ALA A 170 15.78 -9.62 9.66
N LYS A 171 16.95 -10.21 9.35
CA LYS A 171 18.10 -10.27 10.28
C LYS A 171 18.59 -8.88 10.66
N THR A 172 18.89 -8.04 9.67
CA THR A 172 19.44 -6.70 9.93
C THR A 172 18.45 -5.84 10.69
N ASN A 173 17.19 -5.81 10.26
CA ASN A 173 16.17 -4.97 10.89
C ASN A 173 15.90 -5.41 12.34
N GLY A 174 15.86 -6.72 12.61
CA GLY A 174 15.75 -7.24 13.98
C GLY A 174 16.92 -6.83 14.88
N ILE A 175 18.15 -6.81 14.37
CA ILE A 175 19.33 -6.35 15.12
C ILE A 175 19.25 -4.85 15.39
N VAL A 176 18.93 -4.05 14.38
CA VAL A 176 18.82 -2.60 14.51
C VAL A 176 17.77 -2.23 15.57
N LEU A 177 16.60 -2.86 15.54
CA LEU A 177 15.56 -2.63 16.54
C LEU A 177 15.99 -3.07 17.94
N LYS A 178 16.75 -4.16 18.07
CA LYS A 178 17.31 -4.58 19.35
C LYS A 178 18.30 -3.56 19.91
N LEU A 179 19.10 -2.93 19.05
CA LEU A 179 20.00 -1.84 19.45
C LEU A 179 19.23 -0.60 19.91
N LEU A 180 18.16 -0.23 19.19
CA LEU A 180 17.28 0.88 19.56
C LEU A 180 16.56 0.62 20.88
N LEU A 181 16.05 -0.60 21.08
CA LEU A 181 15.42 -1.04 22.33
C LEU A 181 16.38 -0.96 23.51
N SER A 182 17.64 -1.37 23.33
CA SER A 182 18.66 -1.30 24.39
C SER A 182 19.12 0.13 24.74
N GLY A 183 18.67 1.14 23.99
CA GLY A 183 19.03 2.54 24.22
C GLY A 183 20.50 2.87 23.91
N HIS A 184 21.22 1.99 23.20
CA HIS A 184 22.66 2.16 22.94
C HIS A 184 23.00 3.33 22.00
N LYS A 185 22.00 3.96 21.36
CA LYS A 185 22.13 5.16 20.50
C LYS A 185 20.81 5.94 20.43
N PRO A 186 20.48 6.80 21.42
CA PRO A 186 19.18 7.47 21.51
C PRO A 186 18.94 8.51 20.41
N ASP A 187 19.99 9.14 19.88
CA ASP A 187 19.89 10.24 18.90
C ASP A 187 20.19 9.82 17.46
N VAL A 188 20.11 8.53 17.15
CA VAL A 188 20.40 8.05 15.78
C VAL A 188 19.20 8.22 14.87
N LYS A 189 19.45 8.95 13.77
CA LYS A 189 18.54 8.98 12.63
C LYS A 189 18.59 7.64 11.92
N ILE A 190 17.43 7.00 11.77
CA ILE A 190 17.29 5.76 11.02
C ILE A 190 17.10 6.10 9.54
N ASP A 191 17.99 5.58 8.69
CA ASP A 191 17.84 5.66 7.25
C ASP A 191 17.31 4.32 6.69
N PHE A 192 16.48 4.40 5.65
CA PHE A 192 15.87 3.25 4.99
C PHE A 192 16.57 2.96 3.66
N ASP A 193 17.25 1.82 3.58
CA ASP A 193 17.97 1.40 2.38
C ASP A 193 17.20 0.37 1.57
N PHE A 194 16.77 0.76 0.36
CA PHE A 194 16.04 -0.08 -0.60
C PHE A 194 16.95 -0.74 -1.65
N SER A 195 18.28 -0.66 -1.51
CA SER A 195 19.22 -1.25 -2.47
C SER A 195 19.11 -2.76 -2.58
N LEU A 196 18.66 -3.44 -1.51
CA LEU A 196 18.50 -4.89 -1.46
C LEU A 196 17.13 -5.35 -1.97
N HIS A 197 16.07 -4.55 -1.79
CA HIS A 197 14.72 -4.89 -2.23
C HIS A 197 13.86 -3.63 -2.44
N ALA A 198 13.12 -3.59 -3.55
CA ALA A 198 12.37 -2.40 -3.98
C ALA A 198 11.28 -1.93 -3.00
N HIS A 199 10.73 -2.85 -2.19
CA HIS A 199 9.60 -2.57 -1.31
C HIS A 199 9.90 -2.75 0.19
N TYR A 200 10.99 -3.43 0.53
CA TYR A 200 11.29 -3.78 1.93
C TYR A 200 12.69 -3.26 2.27
N PRO A 201 12.79 -2.17 3.03
CA PRO A 201 14.07 -1.55 3.31
C PRO A 201 14.85 -2.31 4.38
N THR A 202 16.17 -2.21 4.28
CA THR A 202 17.07 -2.50 5.38
C THR A 202 17.26 -1.24 6.22
N LEU A 203 17.12 -1.35 7.55
CA LEU A 203 17.34 -0.24 8.47
C LEU A 203 18.83 0.02 8.64
N LYS A 204 19.23 1.30 8.59
CA LYS A 204 20.60 1.77 8.86
C LYS A 204 20.60 2.76 10.02
N LEU A 205 21.60 2.62 10.89
CA LEU A 205 21.91 3.50 12.02
C LEU A 205 23.09 4.42 11.68
#